data_AF-A0A932DM05-F1
#
_entry.id   AF-A0A932DM05-F1
#
_cell.length_a   1.000
_cell.length_b   1.000
_cell.length_c   1.000
_cell.angle_alpha   90.00
_cell.angle_beta   90.00
_cell.angle_gamma   90.00
#
_symmetry.space_group_name_H-M   'P 1'
#
loop_
_entity.id
_entity.type
_entity.pdbx_description
1 polymer ?
#
loop_
_entity_poly.entity_id
_entity_poly.type
_entity_poly.pdbx_seq_one_letter_code
_entity_poly.pdbx_strand_id
1 'polypeptide(L)'
;MTLPNREQATVPPEKLSGYLLSLNHPVGHSKALFFRALGFDDDNVEQLAGALLKIAQSETVSDTIKTEYGVKYLISGELTSPSDKTAR
;
A
#
# COMPACT_ATOMS: atom_id res chain seq x y z
N MET A 1 6.44 13.63 -11.91
CA MET A 1 5.62 14.46 -10.98
C MET A 1 5.39 13.68 -9.69
N THR A 2 5.12 14.35 -8.56
CA THR A 2 4.70 13.69 -7.32
C THR A 2 3.18 13.63 -7.22
N LEU A 3 2.64 12.83 -6.29
CA LEU A 3 1.20 12.72 -6.06
C LEU A 3 0.61 14.08 -5.62
N PRO A 4 -0.46 14.58 -6.27
CA PRO A 4 -1.15 15.77 -5.80
C PRO A 4 -1.73 15.57 -4.39
N ASN A 5 -1.64 16.58 -3.53
CA ASN A 5 -2.13 16.55 -2.14
C ASN A 5 -1.60 15.37 -1.29
N ARG A 6 -0.39 14.87 -1.59
CA ARG A 6 0.22 13.71 -0.91
C ARG A 6 0.25 13.79 0.63
N GLU A 7 0.34 14.99 1.19
CA GLU A 7 0.34 15.21 2.65
C GLU A 7 -1.03 14.90 3.29
N GLN A 8 -2.10 14.85 2.48
CA GLN A 8 -3.46 14.49 2.90
C GLN A 8 -3.82 13.05 2.49
N ALA A 9 -2.85 12.27 1.99
CA ALA A 9 -3.10 10.88 1.61
C ALA A 9 -3.50 10.04 2.84
N THR A 10 -4.46 9.15 2.64
CA THR A 10 -4.93 8.22 3.66
C THR A 10 -5.02 6.81 3.08
N VAL A 11 -4.88 5.80 3.94
CA VAL A 11 -5.09 4.40 3.58
C VAL A 11 -6.31 3.91 4.34
N PRO A 12 -7.43 3.58 3.68
CA PRO A 12 -8.62 3.11 4.37
C PRO A 12 -8.35 1.79 5.12
N PRO A 13 -8.75 1.65 6.41
CA PRO A 13 -8.48 0.45 7.20
C PRO A 13 -8.99 -0.84 6.56
N GLU A 14 -10.13 -0.80 5.87
CA GLU A 14 -10.71 -1.95 5.17
C GLU A 14 -9.82 -2.45 4.02
N LYS A 15 -8.96 -1.59 3.46
CA LYS A 15 -7.96 -2.02 2.46
C LYS A 15 -6.77 -2.73 3.10
N LEU A 16 -6.49 -2.49 4.38
CA LEU A 16 -5.39 -3.13 5.09
C LEU A 16 -5.81 -4.52 5.60
N SER A 17 -6.50 -4.57 6.74
CA SER A 17 -6.90 -5.84 7.38
C SER A 17 -7.98 -6.59 6.59
N GLY A 18 -8.84 -5.87 5.87
CA GLY A 18 -9.91 -6.46 5.06
C GLY A 18 -9.45 -7.00 3.70
N TYR A 19 -8.26 -6.60 3.22
CA TYR A 19 -7.80 -6.98 1.88
C TYR A 19 -6.30 -7.31 1.81
N LEU A 20 -5.40 -6.38 2.12
CA LEU A 20 -3.95 -6.60 1.99
C LEU A 20 -3.41 -7.65 2.96
N LEU A 21 -3.99 -7.80 4.15
CA LEU A 21 -3.58 -8.78 5.17
C LEU A 21 -4.59 -9.93 5.35
N SER A 22 -5.71 -9.89 4.63
CA SER A 22 -6.78 -10.87 4.76
C SER A 22 -6.47 -12.16 3.98
N LEU A 23 -6.19 -13.24 4.70
CA LEU A 23 -6.08 -14.58 4.12
C LEU A 23 -7.43 -15.14 3.64
N ASN A 24 -8.53 -14.64 4.20
CA ASN A 24 -9.87 -15.11 3.87
C ASN A 24 -10.51 -14.35 2.70
N HIS A 25 -9.83 -13.34 2.14
CA HIS A 25 -10.38 -12.56 1.04
C HIS A 25 -10.33 -13.33 -0.29
N PRO A 26 -11.46 -13.51 -1.00
CA PRO A 26 -11.59 -14.43 -2.13
C PRO A 26 -10.61 -14.15 -3.28
N VAL A 27 -10.21 -12.89 -3.45
CA VAL A 27 -9.20 -12.47 -4.46
C VAL A 27 -7.96 -11.80 -3.84
N GLY A 28 -7.93 -11.66 -2.52
CA GLY A 28 -6.90 -10.92 -1.78
C GLY A 28 -5.81 -11.81 -1.18
N HIS A 29 -6.05 -13.11 -1.13
CA HIS A 29 -5.17 -14.10 -0.50
C HIS A 29 -3.69 -14.00 -0.90
N SER A 30 -3.37 -13.83 -2.19
CA SER A 30 -1.98 -13.71 -2.64
C SER A 30 -1.27 -12.46 -2.11
N LYS A 31 -2.00 -11.37 -1.88
CA LYS A 31 -1.44 -10.15 -1.28
C LYS A 31 -1.18 -10.37 0.21
N ALA A 32 -2.12 -11.01 0.90
CA ALA A 32 -1.96 -11.37 2.31
C ALA A 32 -0.71 -12.24 2.53
N LEU A 33 -0.48 -13.24 1.69
CA LEU A 33 0.75 -14.04 1.78
C LEU A 33 2.02 -13.20 1.58
N PHE A 34 2.02 -12.30 0.61
CA PHE A 34 3.17 -11.42 0.33
C PHE A 34 3.48 -10.50 1.52
N PHE A 35 2.51 -9.74 2.02
CA PHE A 35 2.73 -8.81 3.13
C PHE A 35 3.06 -9.54 4.43
N ARG A 36 2.41 -10.69 4.70
CA ARG A 36 2.73 -11.53 5.87
C ARG A 36 4.13 -12.12 5.80
N ALA A 37 4.62 -12.51 4.63
CA ALA A 37 6.01 -12.97 4.46
C ALA A 37 7.06 -11.88 4.72
N LEU A 38 6.66 -10.61 4.62
CA LEU A 38 7.47 -9.45 4.99
C LEU A 38 7.37 -9.09 6.48
N GLY A 39 6.56 -9.81 7.26
CA GLY A 39 6.37 -9.60 8.70
C GLY A 39 5.24 -8.65 9.05
N PHE A 40 4.35 -8.30 8.11
CA PHE A 40 3.13 -7.56 8.43
C PHE A 40 1.99 -8.49 8.84
N ASP A 41 1.23 -8.11 9.85
CA ASP A 41 0.07 -8.85 10.35
C ASP A 41 -0.96 -7.89 10.97
N ASP A 42 -1.99 -8.47 11.58
CA ASP A 42 -3.09 -7.71 12.18
C ASP A 42 -2.65 -6.92 13.42
N ASP A 43 -1.50 -7.25 14.03
CA ASP A 43 -0.96 -6.56 15.20
C ASP A 43 -0.09 -5.34 14.82
N ASN A 44 0.37 -5.25 13.57
CA ASN A 44 1.22 -4.15 13.08
C ASN A 44 0.67 -3.42 11.85
N VAL A 45 -0.65 -3.45 11.66
CA VAL A 45 -1.38 -2.81 10.54
C VAL A 45 -1.01 -1.35 10.33
N GLU A 46 -0.85 -0.57 11.40
CA GLU A 46 -0.47 0.84 11.34
C GLU A 46 0.93 1.05 10.74
N GLN A 47 1.86 0.10 10.94
CA GLN A 47 3.18 0.15 10.31
C GLN A 47 3.08 -0.05 8.80
N LEU A 48 2.21 -0.96 8.34
CA LEU A 48 1.94 -1.14 6.91
C LEU A 48 1.33 0.12 6.30
N ALA A 49 0.36 0.73 6.98
CA ALA A 49 -0.24 2.00 6.54
C ALA A 49 0.83 3.09 6.39
N GLY A 50 1.67 3.27 7.41
CA GLY A 50 2.76 4.24 7.40
C GLY A 50 3.77 3.99 6.28
N ALA A 51 4.15 2.74 6.03
CA ALA A 51 5.07 2.39 4.96
C ALA A 51 4.50 2.71 3.57
N LEU A 52 3.21 2.43 3.34
CA LEU A 52 2.52 2.77 2.08
C LEU A 52 2.38 4.28 1.90
N LEU A 53 2.04 5.01 2.96
CA LEU A 53 1.93 6.48 2.92
C LEU A 53 3.28 7.13 2.64
N LYS A 54 4.36 6.62 3.24
CA LYS A 54 5.72 7.09 2.97
C LYS A 54 6.04 7.00 1.48
N ILE A 55 5.74 5.88 0.83
CA ILE A 55 5.90 5.71 -0.63
C ILE A 55 5.07 6.74 -1.39
N ALA A 56 3.78 6.89 -1.06
CA ALA A 56 2.90 7.85 -1.73
C ALA A 56 3.37 9.31 -1.60
N GLN A 57 4.05 9.64 -0.50
CA GLN A 57 4.57 10.97 -0.21
C GLN A 57 5.97 11.22 -0.80
N SER A 58 6.87 10.24 -0.81
CA SER A 58 8.25 10.43 -1.26
C SER A 58 8.45 10.20 -2.76
N GLU A 59 7.72 9.24 -3.34
CA GLU A 59 8.01 8.76 -4.69
C GLU A 59 7.32 9.56 -5.79
N THR A 60 7.81 9.37 -7.01
CA THR A 60 7.20 9.95 -8.22
C THR A 60 6.11 9.05 -8.78
N VAL A 61 5.09 9.67 -9.35
CA VAL A 61 4.03 8.98 -10.09
C VAL A 61 4.66 8.35 -11.34
N SER A 62 4.52 7.03 -11.46
CA SER A 62 5.01 6.24 -12.58
C SER A 62 4.03 6.21 -13.75
N ASP A 63 2.72 6.29 -13.48
CA ASP A 63 1.70 6.35 -14.52
C ASP A 63 0.44 7.09 -14.04
N THR A 64 -0.34 7.62 -14.99
CA THR A 64 -1.57 8.37 -14.74
C THR A 64 -2.67 7.94 -15.69
N ILE A 65 -3.72 7.34 -15.14
CA ILE A 65 -4.84 6.80 -15.91
C ILE A 65 -6.07 7.68 -15.67
N LYS A 66 -6.55 8.34 -16.72
CA LYS A 66 -7.82 9.08 -16.69
C LYS A 66 -8.99 8.11 -16.89
N THR A 67 -10.00 8.24 -16.04
CA THR A 67 -11.23 7.45 -16.08
C THR A 67 -12.43 8.39 -15.97
N GLU A 68 -13.63 7.88 -16.24
CA GLU A 68 -14.89 8.63 -16.03
C GLU A 68 -15.10 9.06 -14.58
N TYR A 69 -14.51 8.33 -13.61
CA TYR A 69 -14.62 8.60 -12.17
C TYR A 69 -13.49 9.49 -11.62
N GLY A 70 -12.59 9.98 -12.48
CA GLY A 70 -11.43 10.77 -12.08
C GLY A 70 -10.10 10.14 -12.51
N VAL A 71 -9.02 10.50 -11.81
CA VAL A 71 -7.65 10.13 -12.19
C VAL A 71 -7.06 9.11 -11.21
N LYS A 72 -6.54 8.01 -11.73
CA LYS A 72 -5.73 7.05 -10.96
C LYS A 72 -4.26 7.35 -11.15
N TYR A 73 -3.55 7.56 -10.06
CA TYR A 73 -2.10 7.72 -10.06
C TYR A 73 -1.46 6.40 -9.62
N LEU A 74 -0.51 5.90 -10.40
CA LEU A 74 0.30 4.74 -10.05
C LEU A 74 1.64 5.23 -9.51
N ILE A 75 2.07 4.65 -8.41
CA ILE A 75 3.33 4.96 -7.74
C ILE A 75 3.99 3.62 -7.43
N SER A 76 5.27 3.50 -7.78
CA SER A 76 6.08 2.33 -7.48
C SER A 76 7.19 2.75 -6.54
N GLY A 77 7.33 2.06 -5.41
CA GLY A 77 8.35 2.37 -4.41
C GLY A 77 8.75 1.14 -3.63
N GLU A 78 9.79 1.26 -2.83
CA GLU A 78 10.25 0.18 -1.96
C GLU A 78 9.53 0.23 -0.62
N LEU A 79 8.93 -0.89 -0.25
CA LEU A 79 8.29 -1.11 1.03
C LEU A 79 9.32 -1.60 2.05
N THR A 80 9.62 -0.77 3.05
CA THR A 80 10.38 -1.18 4.23
C THR A 80 9.48 -1.98 5.15
N SER A 81 9.89 -3.22 5.47
CA SER A 81 9.07 -4.13 6.29
C SER A 81 9.61 -4.33 7.71
N PRO A 82 8.79 -4.82 8.66
CA PRO A 82 9.22 -5.14 10.02
C PRO A 82 10.33 -6.20 10.10
N SER A 83 10.48 -7.03 9.06
CA SER A 83 11.52 -8.06 9.00
C SER A 83 12.86 -7.56 8.45
N ASP A 84 13.05 -6.23 8.34
CA ASP A 84 14.17 -5.55 7.69
C ASP A 84 14.37 -5.90 6.21
N LYS A 85 13.44 -6.66 5.62
CA LYS A 85 13.39 -6.92 4.18
C LYS A 85 12.75 -5.74 3.47
N THR A 86 13.25 -5.45 2.28
CA THR A 86 12.61 -4.51 1.35
C THR A 86 11.94 -5.30 0.22
N ALA A 87 10.81 -4.78 -0.26
CA ALA A 87 10.11 -5.32 -1.42
C ALA A 87 9.61 -4.20 -2.31
N ARG A 88 9.50 -4.45 -3.62
CA ARG A 88 9.04 -3.49 -4.62
C ARG A 88 7.89 -4.05 -5.43
#